data_AF-A0A8H3H5S4-F1
#
_entry.id   AF-A0A8H3H5S4-F1
#
_cell.length_a   1.000
_cell.length_b   1.000
_cell.length_c   1.000
_cell.angle_alpha   90.00
_cell.angle_beta   90.00
_cell.angle_gamma   90.00
#
_symmetry.space_group_name_H-M   'P 1'
#
loop_
_entity.id
_entity.type
_entity.pdbx_description
1 polymer ?
#
loop_
_entity_poly.entity_id
_entity_poly.type
_entity_poly.pdbx_seq_one_letter_code
_entity_poly.pdbx_strand_id
1 'polypeptide(L)'
;DADIKVIAAVDVAVDLAVKLEVLVADVTACAQAVLAIGANIDIDASVKAQVVLQVAAIISVIVKLCVDLVAKFGLLVVIGLLVKIDVCLHLLLVNLQVCVVGIISLIVDAVVKLGLSLDVFASVHLGLCINLLGLVGISL
;
A
#
# COMPACT_ATOMS: atom_id res chain seq x y z
N ASP A 1 17.75 -30.56 13.50
CA ASP A 1 16.36 -30.10 13.62
C ASP A 1 16.19 -28.59 13.41
N ALA A 2 17.18 -27.76 13.78
CA ALA A 2 17.20 -26.33 13.42
C ALA A 2 17.23 -26.11 11.89
N ASP A 3 17.97 -26.95 11.15
CA ASP A 3 18.09 -26.85 9.69
C ASP A 3 16.76 -27.07 8.97
N ILE A 4 15.90 -27.98 9.48
CA ILE A 4 14.57 -28.24 8.92
C ILE A 4 13.65 -27.02 9.11
N LYS A 5 13.74 -26.33 10.27
CA LYS A 5 12.97 -25.10 10.51
C LYS A 5 13.42 -23.95 9.61
N VAL A 6 14.71 -23.84 9.34
CA VAL A 6 15.26 -22.84 8.40
C VAL A 6 14.77 -23.13 6.99
N ILE A 7 14.82 -24.38 6.53
CA ILE A 7 14.33 -24.78 5.21
C ILE A 7 12.83 -24.49 5.06
N ALA A 8 12.01 -24.82 6.06
CA ALA A 8 10.57 -24.53 6.02
C ALA A 8 10.25 -23.02 6.03
N ALA A 9 11.04 -22.22 6.76
CA ALA A 9 10.89 -20.76 6.75
C ALA A 9 11.22 -20.14 5.39
N VAL A 10 12.24 -20.67 4.69
CA VAL A 10 12.60 -20.25 3.34
C VAL A 10 11.49 -20.59 2.35
N ASP A 11 10.89 -21.77 2.43
CA ASP A 11 9.81 -22.20 1.54
C ASP A 11 8.57 -21.29 1.67
N VAL A 12 8.17 -20.97 2.90
CA VAL A 12 7.08 -20.03 3.17
C VAL A 12 7.42 -18.61 2.71
N ALA A 13 8.68 -18.17 2.84
CA ALA A 13 9.11 -16.87 2.35
C ALA A 13 9.05 -16.78 0.81
N VAL A 14 9.39 -17.86 0.11
CA VAL A 14 9.32 -17.96 -1.36
C VAL A 14 7.87 -17.92 -1.84
N ASP A 15 6.99 -18.74 -1.26
CA ASP A 15 5.56 -18.75 -1.61
C ASP A 15 4.89 -17.40 -1.39
N LEU A 16 5.27 -16.74 -0.30
CA LEU A 16 4.80 -15.40 0.01
C LEU A 16 5.35 -14.38 -0.98
N ALA A 17 6.64 -14.43 -1.32
CA ALA A 17 7.23 -13.53 -2.31
C ALA A 17 6.50 -13.61 -3.65
N VAL A 18 6.17 -14.82 -4.12
CA VAL A 18 5.38 -15.02 -5.35
C VAL A 18 4.00 -14.39 -5.24
N LYS A 19 3.26 -14.64 -4.15
CA LYS A 19 1.94 -14.04 -3.92
C LYS A 19 2.01 -12.52 -3.83
N LEU A 20 3.08 -11.98 -3.27
CA LEU A 20 3.28 -10.55 -3.16
C LEU A 20 3.65 -9.91 -4.50
N GLU A 21 4.38 -10.61 -5.37
CA GLU A 21 4.63 -10.15 -6.73
C GLU A 21 3.35 -10.10 -7.55
N VAL A 22 2.44 -11.06 -7.35
CA VAL A 22 1.07 -11.00 -7.93
C VAL A 22 0.31 -9.80 -7.38
N LEU A 23 0.31 -9.59 -6.06
CA LEU A 23 -0.34 -8.43 -5.44
C LEU A 23 0.23 -7.10 -5.96
N VAL A 24 1.56 -7.00 -6.09
CA VAL A 24 2.26 -5.86 -6.68
C VAL A 24 1.84 -5.64 -8.13
N ALA A 25 1.74 -6.70 -8.93
CA ALA A 25 1.28 -6.62 -10.31
C ALA A 25 -0.19 -6.15 -10.39
N ASP A 26 -1.07 -6.67 -9.54
CA ASP A 26 -2.48 -6.29 -9.48
C ASP A 26 -2.67 -4.82 -9.08
N VAL A 27 -1.96 -4.37 -8.04
CA VAL A 27 -1.98 -2.97 -7.59
C VAL A 27 -1.43 -2.05 -8.69
N THR A 28 -0.37 -2.48 -9.38
CA THR A 28 0.22 -1.71 -10.49
C THR A 28 -0.73 -1.64 -11.69
N ALA A 29 -1.39 -2.74 -12.05
CA ALA A 29 -2.37 -2.78 -13.12
C ALA A 29 -3.58 -1.91 -12.78
N CYS A 30 -4.04 -1.93 -11.52
CA CYS A 30 -5.08 -1.03 -11.03
C CYS A 30 -4.65 0.44 -11.17
N ALA A 31 -3.43 0.79 -10.76
CA ALA A 31 -2.90 2.14 -10.89
C ALA A 31 -2.85 2.59 -12.36
N GLN A 32 -2.42 1.71 -13.28
CA GLN A 32 -2.38 1.99 -14.71
C GLN A 32 -3.78 2.16 -15.31
N ALA A 33 -4.74 1.32 -14.88
CA ALA A 33 -6.12 1.41 -15.30
C ALA A 33 -6.75 2.75 -14.86
N VAL A 34 -6.50 3.18 -13.62
CA VAL A 34 -6.93 4.50 -13.11
C VAL A 34 -6.34 5.62 -13.96
N LEU A 35 -5.04 5.57 -14.26
CA LEU A 35 -4.37 6.57 -15.09
C LEU A 35 -4.97 6.64 -16.51
N ALA A 36 -5.34 5.49 -17.08
CA ALA A 36 -5.93 5.39 -18.42
C ALA A 36 -7.32 6.04 -18.53
N ILE A 37 -8.04 6.24 -17.42
CA ILE A 37 -9.33 6.94 -17.42
C ILE A 37 -9.14 8.44 -17.74
N GLY A 38 -7.96 8.99 -17.47
CA GLY A 38 -7.60 10.39 -17.74
C GLY A 38 -7.65 11.30 -16.51
N ALA A 39 -7.12 12.52 -16.65
CA ALA A 39 -7.02 13.49 -15.56
C ALA A 39 -8.34 14.26 -15.35
N ASN A 40 -8.60 14.66 -14.10
CA ASN A 40 -9.67 15.57 -13.72
C ASN A 40 -11.08 15.12 -14.13
N ILE A 41 -11.41 13.85 -13.84
CA ILE A 41 -12.75 13.31 -14.10
C ILE A 41 -13.68 13.78 -12.99
N ASP A 42 -14.78 14.41 -13.39
CA ASP A 42 -15.90 14.67 -12.49
C ASP A 42 -16.67 13.37 -12.27
N ILE A 43 -16.29 12.64 -11.23
CA ILE A 43 -16.98 11.43 -10.79
C ILE A 43 -17.98 11.79 -9.71
N ASP A 44 -19.17 11.19 -9.81
CA ASP A 44 -20.21 11.30 -8.81
C ASP A 44 -19.68 11.06 -7.39
N ALA A 45 -20.20 11.82 -6.42
CA ALA A 45 -19.72 11.80 -5.04
C ALA A 45 -19.82 10.40 -4.39
N SER A 46 -20.82 9.59 -4.76
CA SER A 46 -20.97 8.21 -4.30
C SER A 46 -19.85 7.31 -4.82
N VAL A 47 -19.49 7.47 -6.10
CA VAL A 47 -18.40 6.71 -6.74
C VAL A 47 -17.06 7.12 -6.13
N LYS A 48 -16.82 8.43 -5.96
CA LYS A 48 -15.63 8.96 -5.27
C LYS A 48 -15.48 8.36 -3.86
N ALA A 49 -16.55 8.32 -3.07
CA ALA A 49 -16.53 7.76 -1.72
C ALA A 49 -16.22 6.25 -1.72
N GLN A 50 -16.78 5.48 -2.67
CA GLN A 50 -16.47 4.06 -2.82
C GLN A 50 -15.02 3.81 -3.18
N VAL A 51 -14.47 4.58 -4.13
CA VAL A 51 -13.05 4.47 -4.52
C VAL A 51 -12.14 4.77 -3.33
N VAL A 52 -12.42 5.84 -2.59
CA VAL A 52 -11.67 6.19 -1.36
C VAL A 52 -11.67 5.02 -0.37
N LEU A 53 -12.85 4.44 -0.10
CA LEU A 53 -12.99 3.36 0.87
C LEU A 53 -12.24 2.09 0.42
N GLN A 54 -12.36 1.72 -0.85
CA GLN A 54 -11.66 0.57 -1.41
C GLN A 54 -10.15 0.74 -1.39
N VAL A 55 -9.65 1.90 -1.80
CA VAL A 55 -8.21 2.20 -1.81
C VAL A 55 -7.66 2.23 -0.38
N ALA A 56 -8.37 2.86 0.56
CA ALA A 56 -7.98 2.85 1.97
C ALA A 56 -7.95 1.42 2.54
N ALA A 57 -8.91 0.56 2.19
CA ALA A 57 -8.92 -0.84 2.60
C ALA A 57 -7.73 -1.62 2.00
N ILE A 58 -7.41 -1.42 0.72
CA ILE A 58 -6.26 -2.03 0.05
C ILE A 58 -4.96 -1.65 0.76
N ILE A 59 -4.74 -0.34 0.98
CA ILE A 59 -3.57 0.16 1.73
C ILE A 59 -3.52 -0.48 3.12
N SER A 60 -4.65 -0.55 3.81
CA SER A 60 -4.72 -1.11 5.16
C SER A 60 -4.32 -2.58 5.22
N VAL A 61 -4.78 -3.38 4.28
CA VAL A 61 -4.43 -4.81 4.19
C VAL A 61 -2.95 -4.96 3.86
N ILE A 62 -2.44 -4.18 2.92
CA ILE A 62 -1.04 -4.24 2.51
C ILE A 62 -0.10 -3.84 3.65
N VAL A 63 -0.40 -2.77 4.38
CA VAL A 63 0.42 -2.33 5.51
C VAL A 63 0.43 -3.38 6.62
N LYS A 64 -0.73 -3.95 6.97
CA LYS A 64 -0.82 -5.05 7.96
C LYS A 64 0.00 -6.26 7.52
N LEU A 65 -0.10 -6.63 6.25
CA LEU A 65 0.72 -7.70 5.68
C LEU A 65 2.20 -7.36 5.84
N CYS A 66 2.65 -6.16 5.48
CA CYS A 66 4.03 -5.73 5.67
C CYS A 66 4.50 -5.87 7.13
N VAL A 67 3.66 -5.51 8.10
CA VAL A 67 3.95 -5.65 9.53
C VAL A 67 4.14 -7.13 9.90
N ASP A 68 3.22 -7.99 9.47
CA ASP A 68 3.31 -9.43 9.71
C ASP A 68 4.58 -10.04 9.09
N LEU A 69 4.99 -9.56 7.92
CA LEU A 69 6.21 -10.00 7.25
C LEU A 69 7.47 -9.59 8.01
N VAL A 70 7.53 -8.33 8.42
CA VAL A 70 8.65 -7.83 9.25
C VAL A 70 8.71 -8.59 10.57
N ALA A 71 7.57 -8.86 11.20
CA ALA A 71 7.50 -9.61 12.45
C ALA A 71 7.95 -11.07 12.29
N LYS A 72 7.61 -11.71 11.17
CA LYS A 72 7.90 -13.14 10.93
C LYS A 72 9.31 -13.43 10.42
N PHE A 73 9.83 -12.57 9.55
CA PHE A 73 11.11 -12.81 8.85
C PHE A 73 12.21 -11.81 9.24
N GLY A 74 11.86 -10.74 9.95
CA GLY A 74 12.76 -9.64 10.25
C GLY A 74 12.90 -8.66 9.07
N LEU A 75 13.08 -7.38 9.40
CA LEU A 75 13.09 -6.29 8.43
C LEU A 75 14.13 -6.49 7.30
N LEU A 76 15.36 -6.89 7.64
CA LEU A 76 16.45 -7.01 6.66
C LEU A 76 16.16 -8.07 5.58
N VAL A 77 15.38 -9.09 5.90
CA VAL A 77 15.04 -10.17 4.96
C VAL A 77 13.98 -9.70 3.96
N VAL A 78 13.05 -8.85 4.39
CA VAL A 78 11.89 -8.43 3.58
C VAL A 78 12.02 -7.02 3.01
N ILE A 79 13.09 -6.28 3.30
CA ILE A 79 13.19 -4.85 2.93
C ILE A 79 13.07 -4.60 1.42
N GLY A 80 13.70 -5.44 0.58
CA GLY A 80 13.58 -5.31 -0.87
C GLY A 80 12.14 -5.49 -1.38
N LEU A 81 11.36 -6.28 -0.65
CA LEU A 81 9.96 -6.55 -0.93
C LEU A 81 9.06 -5.40 -0.46
N LEU A 82 9.34 -4.84 0.72
CA LEU A 82 8.68 -3.64 1.23
C LEU A 82 8.88 -2.44 0.30
N VAL A 83 10.08 -2.27 -0.25
CA VAL A 83 10.37 -1.21 -1.23
C VAL A 83 9.54 -1.37 -2.50
N LYS A 84 9.39 -2.59 -3.04
CA LYS A 84 8.52 -2.83 -4.21
C LYS A 84 7.07 -2.42 -3.90
N ILE A 85 6.57 -2.80 -2.72
CA ILE A 85 5.22 -2.45 -2.28
C ILE A 85 5.06 -0.93 -2.14
N ASP A 86 6.03 -0.25 -1.52
CA ASP A 86 6.00 1.19 -1.32
C ASP A 86 5.87 1.93 -2.66
N VAL A 87 6.66 1.52 -3.66
CA VAL A 87 6.59 2.08 -5.02
C VAL A 87 5.22 1.83 -5.66
N CYS A 88 4.65 0.63 -5.52
CA CYS A 88 3.34 0.30 -6.11
C CYS A 88 2.19 1.09 -5.49
N LEU A 89 2.17 1.18 -4.16
CA LEU A 89 1.19 1.98 -3.44
C LEU A 89 1.33 3.47 -3.76
N HIS A 90 2.57 3.97 -3.80
CA HIS A 90 2.85 5.34 -4.18
C HIS A 90 2.34 5.65 -5.60
N LEU A 91 2.59 4.76 -6.57
CA LEU A 91 2.11 4.92 -7.94
C LEU A 91 0.57 4.94 -8.01
N LEU A 92 -0.11 4.03 -7.29
CA LEU A 92 -1.57 4.01 -7.21
C LEU A 92 -2.11 5.35 -6.70
N LEU A 93 -1.52 5.86 -5.60
CA LEU A 93 -1.94 7.12 -5.00
C LEU A 93 -1.68 8.32 -5.93
N VAL A 94 -0.50 8.43 -6.53
CA VAL A 94 -0.19 9.52 -7.47
C VAL A 94 -1.16 9.51 -8.66
N ASN A 95 -1.47 8.34 -9.22
CA ASN A 95 -2.42 8.24 -10.34
C ASN A 95 -3.82 8.68 -9.91
N LEU A 96 -4.28 8.27 -8.73
CA LEU A 96 -5.56 8.74 -8.17
C LEU A 96 -5.56 10.25 -7.96
N GLN A 97 -4.47 10.84 -7.47
CA GLN A 97 -4.35 12.29 -7.27
C GLN A 97 -4.53 13.07 -8.57
N VAL A 98 -3.98 12.55 -9.68
CA VAL A 98 -4.08 13.17 -11.01
C VAL A 98 -5.49 12.99 -11.60
N CYS A 99 -6.09 11.81 -11.40
CA CYS A 99 -7.43 11.52 -11.91
C CYS A 99 -8.52 12.28 -11.17
N VAL A 100 -8.37 12.46 -9.85
CA VAL A 100 -9.42 12.97 -8.97
C VAL A 100 -8.87 13.96 -7.94
N VAL A 101 -9.19 15.24 -8.11
CA VAL A 101 -8.75 16.31 -7.20
C VAL A 101 -9.29 16.07 -5.78
N GLY A 102 -8.40 16.21 -4.79
CA GLY A 102 -8.71 16.10 -3.36
C GLY A 102 -8.89 14.68 -2.83
N ILE A 103 -8.74 13.65 -3.68
CA ILE A 103 -8.98 12.25 -3.27
C ILE A 103 -7.98 11.77 -2.21
N ILE A 104 -6.74 12.24 -2.25
CA ILE A 104 -5.70 11.84 -1.29
C ILE A 104 -6.09 12.23 0.14
N SER A 105 -6.65 13.42 0.35
CA SER A 105 -7.10 13.85 1.69
C SER A 105 -8.17 12.91 2.24
N LEU A 106 -9.11 12.49 1.39
CA LEU A 106 -10.17 11.55 1.77
C LEU A 106 -9.61 10.15 2.07
N ILE A 107 -8.59 9.71 1.31
CA ILE A 107 -7.90 8.43 1.56
C ILE A 107 -7.15 8.48 2.89
N VAL A 108 -6.43 9.58 3.20
CA VAL A 108 -5.76 9.77 4.49
C VAL A 108 -6.78 9.66 5.63
N ASP A 109 -7.88 10.41 5.56
CA ASP A 109 -8.95 10.35 6.57
C ASP A 109 -9.52 8.94 6.75
N ALA A 110 -9.72 8.21 5.64
CA ALA A 110 -10.24 6.85 5.67
C ALA A 110 -9.23 5.87 6.29
N VAL A 111 -7.94 5.98 5.97
CA VAL A 111 -6.86 5.14 6.53
C VAL A 111 -6.73 5.38 8.04
N VAL A 112 -6.78 6.64 8.48
CA VAL A 112 -6.76 6.99 9.91
C VAL A 112 -7.99 6.43 10.63
N LYS A 113 -9.18 6.53 10.03
CA LYS A 113 -10.43 5.93 10.57
C LYS A 113 -10.37 4.40 10.67
N LEU A 114 -9.58 3.76 9.80
CA LEU A 114 -9.33 2.32 9.85
C LEU A 114 -8.26 1.92 10.91
N GLY A 115 -7.76 2.90 11.67
CA GLY A 115 -6.85 2.69 12.80
C GLY A 115 -5.38 2.57 12.41
N LEU A 116 -5.00 3.01 11.21
CA LEU A 116 -3.61 3.03 10.77
C LEU A 116 -2.99 4.41 11.00
N SER A 117 -1.97 4.44 11.85
CA SER A 117 -1.14 5.62 12.08
C SER A 117 0.02 5.66 11.09
N LEU A 118 0.52 6.86 10.80
CA LEU A 118 1.71 7.06 9.96
C LEU A 118 2.95 6.34 10.54
N ASP A 119 3.03 6.17 11.87
CA ASP A 119 4.09 5.38 12.53
C ASP A 119 4.16 3.93 12.04
N VAL A 120 3.01 3.33 11.71
CA VAL A 120 2.96 1.96 11.20
C VAL A 120 3.63 1.88 9.84
N PHE A 121 3.36 2.85 8.95
CA PHE A 121 4.03 2.94 7.65
C PHE A 121 5.55 3.11 7.81
N ALA A 122 5.98 3.91 8.79
CA ALA A 122 7.41 4.12 9.07
C ALA A 122 8.09 2.82 9.53
N SER A 123 7.42 2.05 10.40
CA SER A 123 7.93 0.77 10.91
C SER A 123 8.18 -0.28 9.81
N VAL A 124 7.47 -0.17 8.68
CA VAL A 124 7.62 -1.06 7.52
C VAL A 124 8.28 -0.38 6.31
N HIS A 125 8.99 0.74 6.54
CA HIS A 125 9.77 1.43 5.51
C HIS A 125 8.97 1.88 4.26
N LEU A 126 7.67 2.18 4.41
CA LEU A 126 6.82 2.70 3.33
C LEU A 126 6.98 4.23 3.17
N GLY A 127 8.21 4.68 2.94
CA GLY A 127 8.59 6.10 2.96
C GLY A 127 7.95 6.94 1.85
N LEU A 128 7.76 6.38 0.65
CA LEU A 128 7.12 7.08 -0.46
C LEU A 128 5.63 7.30 -0.20
N CYS A 129 4.96 6.32 0.41
CA CYS A 129 3.58 6.47 0.86
C CYS A 129 3.46 7.52 1.97
N ILE A 130 4.37 7.51 2.96
CA ILE A 130 4.38 8.52 4.03
C ILE A 130 4.59 9.92 3.47
N ASN A 131 5.50 10.09 2.52
CA ASN A 131 5.74 11.40 1.93
C ASN A 131 4.49 11.95 1.24
N LEU A 132 3.74 11.10 0.53
CA LEU A 132 2.53 11.53 -0.17
C LEU A 132 1.35 11.76 0.78
N LEU A 133 1.10 10.82 1.70
CA LEU A 133 0.02 10.90 2.68
C LEU A 133 0.29 12.02 3.70
N GLY A 134 1.55 12.16 4.11
CA GLY A 134 2.04 13.21 4.99
C GLY A 134 1.94 14.60 4.36
N LEU A 135 2.27 14.77 3.07
CA LEU A 135 2.11 16.05 2.38
C LEU A 135 0.69 16.63 2.50
N VAL A 136 -0.31 15.75 2.59
CA VAL A 136 -1.72 16.13 2.77
C VAL A 136 -2.12 16.11 4.26
N GLY A 137 -1.55 15.21 5.05
CA GLY A 137 -1.81 15.03 6.48
C GLY A 137 -1.20 16.06 7.43
N ILE A 138 -0.30 16.95 6.98
CA ILE A 138 0.20 18.10 7.79
C ILE A 138 -0.93 19.11 8.11
N SER A 139 -2.14 18.91 7.57
CA SER A 139 -3.33 19.72 7.90
C SER A 139 -4.27 19.10 8.95
N LEU A 140 -3.95 17.91 9.52
CA LEU A 140 -4.64 17.35 10.69
C LEU A 140 -3.76 17.42 11.94
#